data_AF-A0A3A4L415-F1
#
_entry.id   AF-A0A3A4L415-F1
#
_cell.length_a   1.000
_cell.length_b   1.000
_cell.length_c   1.000
_cell.angle_alpha   90.00
_cell.angle_beta   90.00
_cell.angle_gamma   90.00
#
_symmetry.space_group_name_H-M   'P 1'
#
loop_
_entity.id
_entity.type
_entity.pdbx_description
1 polymer ?
#
loop_
_entity_poly.entity_id
_entity_poly.type
_entity_poly.pdbx_seq_one_letter_code
_entity_poly.pdbx_strand_id
1 'polypeptide(L)'
;MSTVVQPCARCGARWAVQGAPQHWCPRCRGVLLSPAPIDAPPERRNYRWVARRPDQRARRPGSGGARATGTPSYAEMPRWGLRDTPPAAAAARRLPLARFEVRSSGLLVAAAVAFGVAALAELLRYSILLHNRTRLIDPLVLALSDYFVIAAAAVALVGGLFAALGALGWLIAMRERAFGARGGRDPRPVWALALGCLVPVVNLVWPGVFLIETLGPRPEPHALRAVRIWWAGWVGGALLAAVAALWHLADSLQAKADGVLAAMYTDLAAAGMAVLTLWVMRLMEGRDLRGRERIAHRWVVAVDPAQPVIAPVRPASANALPQGAEGAVRARDEAGTAGTGAQQDTAQRAVVDIREYEEVVAK
;
A
#
# COMPACT_ATOMS: atom_id res chain seq x y z
N MET A 1 37.81 51.01 48.88
CA MET A 1 36.64 50.67 48.05
C MET A 1 37.13 50.24 46.69
N SER A 2 37.01 48.97 46.33
CA SER A 2 37.45 48.49 45.01
C SER A 2 36.51 49.02 43.93
N THR A 3 37.04 49.86 43.04
CA THR A 3 36.30 50.33 41.86
C THR A 3 36.11 49.16 40.91
N VAL A 4 34.86 48.88 40.56
CA VAL A 4 34.49 47.77 39.67
C VAL A 4 34.22 48.32 38.28
N VAL A 5 34.83 47.71 37.27
CA VAL A 5 34.71 48.13 35.87
C VAL A 5 34.23 46.98 34.98
N GLN A 6 33.44 47.31 33.95
CA GLN A 6 33.06 46.42 32.86
C GLN A 6 33.83 46.77 31.59
N PRO A 7 34.75 45.90 31.14
CA PRO A 7 35.39 46.04 29.85
C PRO A 7 34.46 45.56 28.72
N CYS A 8 34.47 46.25 27.58
CA CYS A 8 33.78 45.81 26.38
C CYS A 8 34.61 44.78 25.62
N ALA A 9 34.02 43.65 25.27
CA ALA A 9 34.68 42.59 24.48
C ALA A 9 35.04 43.04 23.05
N ARG A 10 34.37 44.08 22.53
CA ARG A 10 34.55 44.53 21.15
C ARG A 10 35.55 45.68 20.99
N CYS A 11 35.50 46.68 21.87
CA CYS A 11 36.35 47.88 21.76
C CYS A 11 37.31 48.09 22.93
N GLY A 12 37.32 47.21 23.94
CA GLY A 12 38.19 47.31 25.10
C GLY A 12 37.87 48.45 26.08
N ALA A 13 36.89 49.30 25.77
CA ALA A 13 36.49 50.41 26.65
C ALA A 13 36.04 49.90 28.02
N ARG A 14 36.48 50.56 29.09
CA ARG A 14 36.19 50.21 30.49
C ARG A 14 35.18 51.19 31.06
N TRP A 15 34.05 50.65 31.55
CA TRP A 15 32.96 51.44 32.13
C TRP A 15 32.88 51.19 33.62
N ALA A 16 32.80 52.25 34.43
CA ALA A 16 32.59 52.11 35.87
C ALA A 16 31.17 51.63 36.16
N VAL A 17 31.02 50.62 37.03
CA VAL A 17 29.71 50.11 37.44
C VAL A 17 29.26 50.88 38.68
N GLN A 18 28.33 51.82 38.52
CA GLN A 18 27.76 52.60 39.63
C GLN A 18 26.43 52.04 40.17
N GLY A 19 26.00 50.88 39.68
CA GLY A 19 24.73 50.25 40.04
C GLY A 19 24.61 48.86 39.44
N ALA A 20 23.55 48.62 38.65
CA ALA A 20 23.39 47.36 37.93
C ALA A 20 24.39 47.24 36.76
N PRO A 21 24.94 46.04 36.50
CA PRO A 21 25.80 45.81 35.35
C PRO A 21 25.02 46.02 34.05
N GLN A 22 25.65 46.70 33.09
CA GLN A 22 25.07 46.88 31.77
C GLN A 22 25.44 45.70 30.85
N HIS A 23 24.54 45.38 29.92
CA HIS A 23 24.74 44.27 28.97
C HIS A 23 25.46 44.70 27.68
N TRP A 24 25.29 45.97 27.27
CA TRP A 24 25.79 46.49 26.01
C TRP A 24 26.62 47.76 26.21
N CYS A 25 27.70 47.89 25.42
CA CYS A 25 28.60 49.03 25.48
C CYS A 25 27.97 50.23 24.76
N PRO A 26 27.80 51.39 25.42
CA PRO A 26 27.18 52.56 24.79
C PRO A 26 28.02 53.16 23.65
N ARG A 27 29.33 52.85 23.57
CA ARG A 27 30.21 53.36 22.50
C ARG A 27 30.17 52.53 21.21
N CYS A 28 30.16 51.20 21.29
CA CYS A 28 30.29 50.33 20.11
C CYS A 28 29.17 49.27 19.97
N ARG A 29 28.18 49.30 20.88
CA ARG A 29 27.10 48.31 20.99
C ARG A 29 27.59 46.85 21.11
N GLY A 30 28.85 46.64 21.48
CA GLY A 30 29.41 45.32 21.77
C GLY A 30 29.02 44.84 23.17
N VAL A 31 29.11 43.54 23.42
CA VAL A 31 28.81 42.93 24.72
C VAL A 31 29.80 43.43 25.79
N LEU A 32 29.27 43.85 26.94
CA LEU A 32 30.06 44.17 28.12
C LEU A 32 30.34 42.89 28.92
N LEU A 33 31.59 42.70 29.30
CA LEU A 33 32.00 41.59 30.16
C LEU A 33 31.51 41.83 31.60
N SER A 34 31.50 40.78 32.42
CA SER A 34 31.07 40.87 33.82
C SER A 34 31.92 41.87 34.61
N PRO A 35 31.34 42.57 35.59
CA PRO A 35 32.07 43.51 36.43
C PRO A 35 33.26 42.85 37.14
N ALA A 36 34.45 43.44 37.02
CA ALA A 36 35.66 42.98 37.70
C ALA A 36 36.38 44.16 38.37
N PRO A 37 37.08 43.94 39.50
CA PRO A 37 37.98 44.94 40.08
C PRO A 37 39.05 45.36 39.07
N ILE A 38 39.48 46.63 39.12
CA ILE A 38 40.47 47.19 38.19
C ILE A 38 41.74 46.33 38.12
N ASP A 39 42.20 45.80 39.26
CA ASP A 39 43.47 45.08 39.41
C ASP A 39 43.35 43.55 39.27
N ALA A 40 42.22 43.02 38.79
CA ALA A 40 42.07 41.58 38.62
C ALA A 40 42.93 41.06 37.44
N PRO A 41 43.75 40.01 37.62
CA PRO A 41 44.55 39.44 36.54
C PRO A 41 43.67 38.85 35.42
N PRO A 42 44.13 38.83 34.15
CA PRO A 42 43.32 38.46 32.98
C PRO A 42 42.65 37.08 33.11
N GLU A 43 43.32 36.12 33.76
CA GLU A 43 42.78 34.76 33.91
C GLU A 43 41.56 34.71 34.84
N ARG A 44 41.44 35.66 35.79
CA ARG A 44 40.29 35.78 36.71
C ARG A 44 39.12 36.58 36.12
N ARG A 45 39.26 37.09 34.89
CA ARG A 45 38.20 37.79 34.15
C ARG A 45 37.32 36.84 33.34
N ASN A 46 37.64 35.54 33.34
CA ASN A 46 36.91 34.49 32.64
C ASN A 46 35.88 33.79 33.54
N TYR A 47 34.72 33.57 32.95
CA TYR A 47 33.54 32.87 33.43
C TYR A 47 33.85 31.65 34.30
N ARG A 48 33.41 31.68 35.56
CA ARG A 48 33.11 30.47 36.31
C ARG A 48 31.61 30.21 36.19
N TRP A 49 31.23 29.20 35.42
CA TRP A 49 29.89 28.65 35.48
C TRP A 49 29.66 28.14 36.91
N VAL A 50 28.86 28.86 37.68
CA VAL A 50 28.38 28.41 38.99
C VAL A 50 26.91 28.13 38.82
N ALA A 51 26.54 26.85 38.80
CA ALA A 51 25.15 26.45 38.96
C ALA A 51 24.70 26.90 40.35
N ARG A 52 24.03 28.06 40.43
CA ARG A 52 23.34 28.46 41.65
C ARG A 52 22.04 27.70 41.73
N ARG A 53 21.77 27.07 42.87
CA ARG A 53 20.43 26.61 43.17
C ARG A 53 19.51 27.85 43.15
N PRO A 54 18.31 27.78 42.53
CA PRO A 54 17.38 28.90 42.50
C PRO A 54 17.14 29.41 43.92
N ASP A 55 17.07 30.73 44.06
CA ASP A 55 17.02 31.44 45.34
C ASP A 55 16.10 30.74 46.33
N GLN A 56 16.70 30.19 47.40
CA GLN A 56 15.97 29.83 48.60
C GLN A 56 15.56 31.13 49.29
N ARG A 57 14.60 31.87 48.73
CA ARG A 57 13.81 32.78 49.57
C ARG A 57 13.27 31.90 50.68
N ALA A 58 13.70 32.16 51.91
CA ALA A 58 13.30 31.44 53.10
C ALA A 58 11.78 31.34 53.10
N ARG A 59 11.27 30.21 52.62
CA ARG A 59 9.85 29.92 52.65
C ARG A 59 9.57 29.75 54.13
N ARG A 60 8.79 30.67 54.71
CA ARG A 60 8.23 30.51 56.06
C ARG A 60 7.77 29.06 56.17
N PRO A 61 8.18 28.30 57.20
CA PRO A 61 7.73 26.92 57.34
C PRO A 61 6.21 26.99 57.54
N GLY A 62 5.47 26.70 56.48
CA GLY A 62 4.06 26.39 56.60
C GLY A 62 3.99 25.10 57.40
N SER A 63 3.39 25.16 58.58
CA SER A 63 3.05 23.99 59.38
C SER A 63 2.01 23.18 58.63
N GLY A 64 2.47 22.30 57.75
CA GLY A 64 1.65 21.34 57.03
C GLY A 64 2.58 20.27 56.50
N GLY A 65 2.60 19.11 57.15
CA GLY A 65 3.45 17.99 56.75
C GLY A 65 3.26 17.71 55.25
N ALA A 66 4.34 17.84 54.49
CA ALA A 66 4.36 17.45 53.09
C ALA A 66 4.16 15.92 53.05
N ARG A 67 2.92 15.50 52.82
CA ARG A 67 2.61 14.12 52.46
C ARG A 67 3.48 13.80 51.25
N ALA A 68 4.28 12.74 51.30
CA ALA A 68 5.07 12.28 50.17
C ALA A 68 4.10 12.02 49.01
N THR A 69 3.94 12.99 48.11
CA THR A 69 3.24 12.80 46.86
C THR A 69 4.09 11.81 46.08
N GLY A 70 3.61 10.57 45.97
CA GLY A 70 4.24 9.56 45.14
C GLY A 70 4.49 10.13 43.74
N THR A 71 5.48 9.58 43.04
CA THR A 71 5.77 9.90 41.65
C THR A 71 4.45 9.94 40.87
N PRO A 72 4.11 11.04 40.17
CA PRO A 72 2.84 11.15 39.49
C PRO A 72 2.69 9.98 38.50
N SER A 73 1.78 9.07 38.80
CA SER A 73 1.43 7.98 37.90
C SER A 73 0.35 8.50 36.94
N TYR A 74 0.69 8.51 35.66
CA TYR A 74 -0.29 8.76 34.62
C TYR A 74 -0.93 7.42 34.26
N ALA A 75 -2.26 7.35 34.26
CA ALA A 75 -2.99 6.15 33.84
C ALA A 75 -2.76 5.83 32.35
N GLU A 76 -2.40 6.85 31.56
CA GLU A 76 -2.07 6.71 30.14
C GLU A 76 -0.74 7.41 29.83
N MET A 77 -0.04 6.89 28.82
CA MET A 77 1.19 7.49 28.31
C MET A 77 0.92 8.93 27.84
N PRO A 78 1.60 9.94 28.42
CA PRO A 78 1.33 11.32 28.08
C PRO A 78 1.71 11.65 26.63
N ARG A 79 0.81 12.36 25.92
CA ARG A 79 0.94 12.65 24.48
C ARG A 79 1.49 14.06 24.19
N TRP A 80 2.48 14.53 24.96
CA TRP A 80 3.05 15.88 24.81
C TRP A 80 4.04 16.02 23.63
N GLY A 81 4.01 15.11 22.66
CA GLY A 81 4.74 15.25 21.41
C GLY A 81 4.07 16.24 20.47
N LEU A 82 4.85 16.82 19.55
CA LEU A 82 4.32 17.57 18.42
C LEU A 82 3.33 16.67 17.67
N ARG A 83 2.03 16.96 17.80
CA ARG A 83 0.99 16.25 17.06
C ARG A 83 1.05 16.70 15.62
N ASP A 84 1.89 16.03 14.84
CA ASP A 84 1.91 16.18 13.39
C ASP A 84 0.64 15.51 12.84
N THR A 85 -0.47 16.26 12.93
CA THR A 85 -1.75 15.79 12.43
C THR A 85 -1.67 15.98 10.93
N PRO A 86 -1.63 14.89 10.12
CA PRO A 86 -1.53 15.05 8.68
C PRO A 86 -2.68 15.95 8.21
N PRO A 87 -2.42 16.93 7.33
CA PRO A 87 -3.44 17.86 6.89
C PRO A 87 -4.64 17.05 6.41
N ALA A 88 -5.82 17.36 6.98
CA ALA A 88 -7.05 16.69 6.62
C ALA A 88 -7.17 16.74 5.10
N ALA A 89 -7.14 15.56 4.46
CA ALA A 89 -7.24 15.47 3.02
C ALA A 89 -8.47 16.27 2.60
N ALA A 90 -8.26 17.34 1.82
CA ALA A 90 -9.35 18.17 1.34
C ALA A 90 -10.41 17.24 0.74
N ALA A 91 -11.67 17.42 1.13
CA ALA A 91 -12.75 16.55 0.69
C ALA A 91 -12.77 16.54 -0.84
N ALA A 92 -12.15 15.52 -1.43
CA ALA A 92 -12.02 15.41 -2.86
C ALA A 92 -13.43 15.37 -3.42
N ARG A 93 -13.72 16.25 -4.38
CA ARG A 93 -15.00 16.27 -5.08
C ARG A 93 -15.19 14.89 -5.72
N ARG A 94 -15.97 14.03 -5.07
CA ARG A 94 -16.21 12.67 -5.57
C ARG A 94 -16.98 12.78 -6.87
N LEU A 95 -16.32 12.51 -8.00
CA LEU A 95 -17.01 12.41 -9.28
C LEU A 95 -18.03 11.27 -9.22
N PRO A 96 -19.15 11.33 -9.96
CA PRO A 96 -20.13 10.24 -10.02
C PRO A 96 -19.52 8.89 -10.41
N LEU A 97 -18.43 8.91 -11.19
CA LEU A 97 -17.66 7.74 -11.60
C LEU A 97 -16.87 7.09 -10.45
N ALA A 98 -16.68 7.76 -9.32
CA ALA A 98 -16.00 7.18 -8.15
C ALA A 98 -16.74 5.97 -7.55
N ARG A 99 -18.07 5.90 -7.71
CA ARG A 99 -18.86 4.72 -7.29
C ARG A 99 -18.56 3.49 -8.17
N PHE A 100 -18.25 3.73 -9.44
CA PHE A 100 -17.95 2.68 -10.41
C PHE A 100 -16.51 2.16 -10.27
N GLU A 101 -15.58 3.00 -9.81
CA GLU A 101 -14.20 2.58 -9.50
C GLU A 101 -14.19 1.40 -8.52
N VAL A 102 -14.88 1.52 -7.38
CA VAL A 102 -14.88 0.50 -6.31
C VAL A 102 -15.43 -0.84 -6.81
N ARG A 103 -16.37 -0.82 -7.76
CA ARG A 103 -17.00 -2.03 -8.32
C ARG A 103 -16.37 -2.51 -9.62
N SER A 104 -15.41 -1.78 -10.19
CA SER A 104 -14.85 -2.03 -11.52
C SER A 104 -14.41 -3.48 -11.73
N SER A 105 -13.68 -4.05 -10.76
CA SER A 105 -13.27 -5.46 -10.78
C SER A 105 -14.46 -6.43 -10.82
N GLY A 106 -15.50 -6.20 -10.02
CA GLY A 106 -16.69 -7.04 -10.00
C GLY A 106 -17.51 -6.92 -11.29
N LEU A 107 -17.60 -5.70 -11.85
CA LEU A 107 -18.27 -5.45 -13.13
C LEU A 107 -17.57 -6.13 -14.30
N LEU A 108 -16.23 -6.14 -14.31
CA LEU A 108 -15.46 -6.87 -15.33
C LEU A 108 -15.63 -8.38 -15.23
N VAL A 109 -15.66 -8.93 -14.01
CA VAL A 109 -15.96 -10.36 -13.80
C VAL A 109 -17.39 -10.68 -14.27
N ALA A 110 -18.37 -9.86 -13.90
CA ALA A 110 -19.75 -10.05 -14.33
C ALA A 110 -19.89 -9.97 -15.86
N ALA A 111 -19.23 -9.01 -16.51
CA ALA A 111 -19.21 -8.90 -17.97
C ALA A 111 -18.54 -10.11 -18.62
N ALA A 112 -17.39 -10.57 -18.11
CA ALA A 112 -16.72 -11.77 -18.61
C ALA A 112 -17.63 -13.01 -18.53
N VAL A 113 -18.35 -13.18 -17.41
CA VAL A 113 -19.33 -14.26 -17.25
C VAL A 113 -20.51 -14.09 -18.22
N ALA A 114 -21.05 -12.88 -18.36
CA ALA A 114 -22.18 -12.62 -19.24
C ALA A 114 -21.84 -12.91 -20.71
N PHE A 115 -20.67 -12.46 -21.20
CA PHE A 115 -20.18 -12.80 -22.53
C PHE A 115 -19.88 -14.30 -22.68
N GLY A 116 -19.35 -14.96 -21.63
CA GLY A 116 -19.19 -16.41 -21.63
C GLY A 116 -20.52 -17.18 -21.74
N VAL A 117 -21.57 -16.69 -21.09
CA VAL A 117 -22.95 -17.24 -21.20
C VAL A 117 -23.52 -16.98 -22.60
N ALA A 118 -23.30 -15.79 -23.18
CA ALA A 118 -23.71 -15.49 -24.55
C ALA A 118 -23.03 -16.42 -25.57
N ALA A 119 -21.72 -16.62 -25.46
CA ALA A 119 -21.00 -17.59 -26.29
C ALA A 119 -21.54 -19.01 -26.13
N LEU A 120 -21.86 -19.43 -24.89
CA LEU A 120 -22.48 -20.74 -24.64
C LEU A 120 -23.88 -20.83 -25.27
N ALA A 121 -24.66 -19.76 -25.24
CA ALA A 121 -25.97 -19.70 -25.89
C ALA A 121 -25.86 -19.89 -27.41
N GLU A 122 -24.88 -19.24 -28.06
CA GLU A 122 -24.62 -19.41 -29.50
C GLU A 122 -24.10 -20.83 -29.81
N LEU A 123 -23.26 -21.41 -28.96
CA LEU A 123 -22.82 -22.80 -29.12
C LEU A 123 -23.98 -23.80 -29.00
N LEU A 124 -24.89 -23.57 -28.05
CA LEU A 124 -26.10 -24.38 -27.90
C LEU A 124 -27.01 -24.22 -29.11
N ARG A 125 -27.19 -22.98 -29.61
CA ARG A 125 -27.92 -22.71 -30.85
C ARG A 125 -27.33 -23.48 -32.03
N TYR A 126 -26.02 -23.39 -32.22
CA TYR A 126 -25.32 -24.08 -33.29
C TYR A 126 -25.53 -25.60 -33.20
N SER A 127 -25.49 -26.15 -31.98
CA SER A 127 -25.74 -27.57 -31.72
C SER A 127 -27.18 -27.98 -32.09
N ILE A 128 -28.17 -27.14 -31.78
CA ILE A 128 -29.57 -27.35 -32.17
C ILE A 128 -29.71 -27.35 -33.69
N LEU A 129 -29.06 -26.41 -34.40
CA LEU A 129 -29.09 -26.34 -35.86
C LEU A 129 -28.44 -27.58 -36.50
N LEU A 130 -27.31 -28.05 -35.94
CA LEU A 130 -26.64 -29.25 -36.39
C LEU A 130 -27.52 -30.50 -36.22
N HIS A 131 -28.27 -30.58 -35.11
CA HIS A 131 -29.22 -31.66 -34.87
C HIS A 131 -30.44 -31.56 -35.79
N ASN A 132 -30.95 -30.34 -36.01
CA ASN A 132 -32.08 -30.03 -36.90
C ASN A 132 -31.84 -30.51 -38.33
N ARG A 133 -30.57 -30.55 -38.76
CA ARG A 133 -30.19 -31.07 -40.08
C ARG A 133 -30.64 -32.52 -40.33
N THR A 134 -30.74 -33.34 -39.29
CA THR A 134 -31.08 -34.77 -39.41
C THR A 134 -32.40 -35.15 -38.75
N ARG A 135 -32.96 -34.29 -37.89
CA ARG A 135 -34.23 -34.53 -37.19
C ARG A 135 -35.05 -33.24 -37.13
N LEU A 136 -36.36 -33.35 -37.29
CA LEU A 136 -37.24 -32.21 -37.04
C LEU A 136 -37.26 -31.93 -35.53
N ILE A 137 -36.95 -30.69 -35.16
CA ILE A 137 -36.99 -30.22 -33.77
C ILE A 137 -38.32 -29.51 -33.53
N ASP A 138 -38.86 -29.71 -32.33
CA ASP A 138 -40.08 -29.05 -31.89
C ASP A 138 -39.96 -27.50 -31.95
N PRO A 139 -40.97 -26.78 -32.48
CA PRO A 139 -40.92 -25.32 -32.61
C PRO A 139 -40.71 -24.58 -31.29
N LEU A 140 -41.15 -25.13 -30.15
CA LEU A 140 -40.99 -24.49 -28.84
C LEU A 140 -39.51 -24.53 -28.40
N VAL A 141 -38.78 -25.60 -28.72
CA VAL A 141 -37.33 -25.69 -28.44
C VAL A 141 -36.56 -24.64 -29.23
N LEU A 142 -36.92 -24.44 -30.50
CA LEU A 142 -36.34 -23.40 -31.35
C LEU A 142 -36.62 -22.00 -30.78
N ALA A 143 -37.87 -21.72 -30.43
CA ALA A 143 -38.26 -20.43 -29.84
C ALA A 143 -37.56 -20.15 -28.51
N LEU A 144 -37.48 -21.13 -27.60
CA LEU A 144 -36.74 -20.99 -26.34
C LEU A 144 -35.25 -20.68 -26.58
N SER A 145 -34.65 -21.32 -27.59
CA SER A 145 -33.28 -21.03 -27.99
C SER A 145 -33.12 -19.62 -28.56
N ASP A 146 -34.08 -19.10 -29.33
CA ASP A 146 -34.09 -17.70 -29.79
C ASP A 146 -34.08 -16.74 -28.62
N TYR A 147 -35.02 -16.90 -27.69
CA TYR A 147 -35.12 -16.03 -26.53
C TYR A 147 -33.90 -16.12 -25.63
N PHE A 148 -33.31 -17.31 -25.44
CA PHE A 148 -32.11 -17.47 -24.63
C PHE A 148 -30.91 -16.71 -25.22
N VAL A 149 -30.67 -16.84 -26.53
CA VAL A 149 -29.59 -16.11 -27.23
C VAL A 149 -29.80 -14.60 -27.12
N ILE A 150 -31.02 -14.12 -27.41
CA ILE A 150 -31.34 -12.68 -27.35
C ILE A 150 -31.16 -12.14 -25.92
N ALA A 151 -31.65 -12.86 -24.91
CA ALA A 151 -31.53 -12.45 -23.52
C ALA A 151 -30.08 -12.45 -23.05
N ALA A 152 -29.30 -13.48 -23.39
CA ALA A 152 -27.89 -13.57 -23.04
C ALA A 152 -27.08 -12.43 -23.69
N ALA A 153 -27.30 -12.16 -24.98
CA ALA A 153 -26.68 -11.05 -25.69
C ALA A 153 -27.04 -9.69 -25.07
N ALA A 154 -28.31 -9.47 -24.72
CA ALA A 154 -28.74 -8.22 -24.08
C ALA A 154 -28.08 -8.02 -22.71
N VAL A 155 -28.02 -9.07 -21.88
CA VAL A 155 -27.34 -9.03 -20.57
C VAL A 155 -25.84 -8.77 -20.75
N ALA A 156 -25.20 -9.43 -21.72
CA ALA A 156 -23.79 -9.25 -22.02
C ALA A 156 -23.49 -7.81 -22.48
N LEU A 157 -24.31 -7.23 -23.35
CA LEU A 157 -24.16 -5.86 -23.83
C LEU A 157 -24.31 -4.83 -22.70
N VAL A 158 -25.34 -4.97 -21.86
CA VAL A 158 -25.56 -4.11 -20.70
C VAL A 158 -24.42 -4.26 -19.69
N GLY A 159 -24.01 -5.50 -19.39
CA GLY A 159 -22.89 -5.79 -18.51
C GLY A 159 -21.57 -5.21 -19.01
N GLY A 160 -21.30 -5.35 -20.31
CA GLY A 160 -20.14 -4.77 -20.99
C GLY A 160 -20.11 -3.24 -20.90
N LEU A 161 -21.25 -2.57 -21.07
CA LEU A 161 -21.35 -1.12 -20.89
C LEU A 161 -21.02 -0.71 -19.45
N PHE A 162 -21.58 -1.37 -18.44
CA PHE A 162 -21.25 -1.08 -17.04
C PHE A 162 -19.79 -1.37 -16.72
N ALA A 163 -19.21 -2.43 -17.27
CA ALA A 163 -17.80 -2.74 -17.13
C ALA A 163 -16.91 -1.66 -17.78
N ALA A 164 -17.28 -1.15 -18.95
CA ALA A 164 -16.57 -0.05 -19.60
C ALA A 164 -16.61 1.25 -18.79
N LEU A 165 -17.77 1.60 -18.22
CA LEU A 165 -17.91 2.74 -17.30
C LEU A 165 -17.11 2.54 -16.00
N GLY A 166 -17.09 1.31 -15.49
CA GLY A 166 -16.23 0.87 -14.37
C GLY A 166 -14.74 1.07 -14.66
N ALA A 167 -14.28 0.59 -15.81
CA ALA A 167 -12.90 0.73 -16.26
C ALA A 167 -12.52 2.19 -16.50
N LEU A 168 -13.43 3.01 -17.04
CA LEU A 168 -13.22 4.46 -17.21
C LEU A 168 -13.08 5.16 -15.84
N GLY A 169 -13.97 4.86 -14.89
CA GLY A 169 -13.89 5.40 -13.54
C GLY A 169 -12.58 5.02 -12.84
N TRP A 170 -12.16 3.77 -12.99
CA TRP A 170 -10.86 3.29 -12.52
C TRP A 170 -9.68 4.01 -13.19
N LEU A 171 -9.73 4.19 -14.51
CA LEU A 171 -8.66 4.85 -15.26
C LEU A 171 -8.45 6.30 -14.79
N ILE A 172 -9.54 7.03 -14.58
CA ILE A 172 -9.48 8.42 -14.07
C ILE A 172 -8.79 8.46 -12.70
N ALA A 173 -9.22 7.61 -11.76
CA ALA A 173 -8.65 7.57 -10.43
C ALA A 173 -7.17 7.10 -10.43
N MET A 174 -6.83 6.12 -11.27
CA MET A 174 -5.46 5.63 -11.43
C MET A 174 -4.55 6.73 -12.00
N ARG A 175 -5.04 7.49 -12.98
CA ARG A 175 -4.31 8.64 -13.54
C ARG A 175 -4.08 9.71 -12.48
N GLU A 176 -5.10 10.11 -11.75
CA GLU A 176 -4.98 11.10 -10.66
C GLU A 176 -3.90 10.70 -9.65
N ARG A 177 -3.87 9.41 -9.24
CA ARG A 177 -2.83 8.87 -8.34
C ARG A 177 -1.45 8.92 -8.98
N ALA A 178 -1.31 8.46 -10.23
CA ALA A 178 -0.03 8.37 -10.92
C ALA A 178 0.60 9.74 -11.22
N PHE A 179 -0.21 10.76 -11.55
CA PHE A 179 0.26 12.13 -11.73
C PHE A 179 0.49 12.83 -10.39
N GLY A 180 -0.36 12.59 -9.40
CA GLY A 180 -0.19 13.11 -8.04
C GLY A 180 1.10 12.65 -7.38
N ALA A 181 1.47 11.36 -7.54
CA ALA A 181 2.74 10.82 -7.06
C ALA A 181 3.97 11.49 -7.70
N ARG A 182 3.80 12.10 -8.89
CA ARG A 182 4.83 12.87 -9.60
C ARG A 182 4.78 14.37 -9.29
N GLY A 183 3.91 14.80 -8.38
CA GLY A 183 3.73 16.22 -8.02
C GLY A 183 2.96 17.05 -9.05
N GLY A 184 2.29 16.40 -10.02
CA GLY A 184 1.52 17.05 -11.08
C GLY A 184 0.02 16.79 -11.00
N ARG A 185 -0.75 17.56 -11.78
CA ARG A 185 -2.15 17.23 -12.09
C ARG A 185 -2.25 16.57 -13.46
N ASP A 186 -3.28 15.76 -13.67
CA ASP A 186 -3.55 15.17 -14.99
C ASP A 186 -3.80 16.30 -16.02
N PRO A 187 -3.07 16.35 -17.13
CA PRO A 187 -3.31 17.34 -18.19
C PRO A 187 -4.60 17.09 -18.96
N ARG A 188 -5.18 15.88 -18.90
CA ARG A 188 -6.38 15.53 -19.68
C ARG A 188 -7.65 15.80 -18.87
N PRO A 189 -8.63 16.52 -19.42
CA PRO A 189 -9.92 16.65 -18.77
C PRO A 189 -10.71 15.33 -18.86
N VAL A 190 -11.59 15.09 -17.89
CA VAL A 190 -12.38 13.84 -17.79
C VAL A 190 -13.23 13.56 -19.04
N TRP A 191 -13.75 14.60 -19.70
CA TRP A 191 -14.52 14.42 -20.93
C TRP A 191 -13.66 13.88 -22.08
N ALA A 192 -12.38 14.25 -22.15
CA ALA A 192 -11.47 13.75 -23.19
C ALA A 192 -11.14 12.27 -22.94
N LEU A 193 -11.01 11.87 -21.67
CA LEU A 193 -10.90 10.46 -21.29
C LEU A 193 -12.16 9.68 -21.66
N ALA A 194 -13.35 10.24 -21.38
CA ALA A 194 -14.62 9.61 -21.71
C ALA A 194 -14.81 9.45 -23.24
N LEU A 195 -14.58 10.50 -24.03
CA LEU A 195 -14.66 10.42 -25.49
C LEU A 195 -13.62 9.46 -26.05
N GLY A 196 -12.40 9.51 -25.53
CA GLY A 196 -11.31 8.61 -25.92
C GLY A 196 -11.59 7.14 -25.62
N CYS A 197 -12.44 6.81 -24.65
CA CYS A 197 -12.74 5.42 -24.28
C CYS A 197 -14.10 4.91 -24.79
N LEU A 198 -15.11 5.78 -24.93
CA LEU A 198 -16.49 5.36 -25.20
C LEU A 198 -16.92 5.56 -26.65
N VAL A 199 -16.28 6.47 -27.40
CA VAL A 199 -16.63 6.71 -28.80
C VAL A 199 -16.03 5.61 -29.68
N PRO A 200 -16.83 4.86 -30.46
CA PRO A 200 -16.32 3.85 -31.37
C PRO A 200 -15.27 4.42 -32.33
N VAL A 201 -14.34 3.58 -32.78
CA VAL A 201 -13.17 3.95 -33.63
C VAL A 201 -12.13 4.78 -32.86
N VAL A 202 -12.53 5.86 -32.21
CA VAL A 202 -11.65 6.68 -31.35
C VAL A 202 -11.11 5.85 -30.19
N ASN A 203 -11.95 4.98 -29.63
CA ASN A 203 -11.61 4.03 -28.57
C ASN A 203 -10.58 2.97 -28.96
N LEU A 204 -10.21 2.84 -30.23
CA LEU A 204 -9.16 1.91 -30.65
C LEU A 204 -7.77 2.43 -30.33
N VAL A 205 -7.59 3.75 -30.23
CA VAL A 205 -6.25 4.36 -30.10
C VAL A 205 -6.01 4.87 -28.68
N TRP A 206 -6.93 5.68 -28.18
CA TRP A 206 -6.71 6.48 -26.98
C TRP A 206 -6.54 5.70 -25.67
N PRO A 207 -7.29 4.61 -25.39
CA PRO A 207 -7.16 3.89 -24.13
C PRO A 207 -5.74 3.35 -23.90
N GLY A 208 -5.08 2.83 -24.96
CA GLY A 208 -3.69 2.39 -24.89
C GLY A 208 -2.73 3.54 -24.59
N VAL A 209 -2.93 4.70 -25.23
CA VAL A 209 -2.15 5.92 -24.98
C VAL A 209 -2.32 6.40 -23.54
N PHE A 210 -3.55 6.44 -23.03
CA PHE A 210 -3.83 6.86 -21.66
C PHE A 210 -3.16 5.97 -20.62
N LEU A 211 -3.12 4.65 -20.85
CA LEU A 211 -2.39 3.71 -19.99
C LEU A 211 -0.88 3.94 -20.07
N ILE A 212 -0.31 4.15 -21.26
CA ILE A 212 1.14 4.40 -21.40
C ILE A 212 1.54 5.70 -20.68
N GLU A 213 0.74 6.76 -20.78
CA GLU A 213 0.98 8.02 -20.06
C GLU A 213 0.99 7.86 -18.52
N THR A 214 0.22 6.89 -17.99
CA THR A 214 0.22 6.61 -16.54
C THR A 214 1.54 6.02 -16.05
N LEU A 215 2.22 5.24 -16.90
CA LEU A 215 3.50 4.59 -16.56
C LEU A 215 4.66 5.59 -16.43
N GLY A 216 4.52 6.78 -17.00
CA GLY A 216 5.52 7.84 -16.92
C GLY A 216 6.72 7.66 -17.86
N PRO A 217 7.77 8.49 -17.72
CA PRO A 217 8.87 8.56 -18.70
C PRO A 217 9.78 7.34 -18.74
N ARG A 218 9.86 6.57 -17.64
CA ARG A 218 10.68 5.36 -17.51
C ARG A 218 9.81 4.20 -17.06
N PRO A 219 8.97 3.67 -17.96
CA PRO A 219 8.03 2.61 -17.62
C PRO A 219 8.77 1.30 -17.33
N GLU A 220 8.26 0.53 -16.37
CA GLU A 220 8.77 -0.82 -16.15
C GLU A 220 8.49 -1.70 -17.39
N PRO A 221 9.48 -2.47 -17.90
CA PRO A 221 9.32 -3.21 -19.16
C PRO A 221 8.19 -4.23 -19.16
N HIS A 222 7.82 -4.77 -18.00
CA HIS A 222 6.72 -5.73 -17.89
C HIS A 222 5.35 -5.05 -17.94
N ALA A 223 5.18 -3.89 -17.30
CA ALA A 223 3.94 -3.13 -17.34
C ALA A 223 3.67 -2.59 -18.76
N LEU A 224 4.71 -2.10 -19.44
CA LEU A 224 4.58 -1.65 -20.84
C LEU A 224 4.17 -2.81 -21.78
N ARG A 225 4.75 -4.00 -21.60
CA ARG A 225 4.36 -5.19 -22.37
C ARG A 225 2.92 -5.59 -22.11
N ALA A 226 2.47 -5.56 -20.85
CA ALA A 226 1.10 -5.86 -20.48
C ALA A 226 0.11 -4.93 -21.19
N VAL A 227 0.36 -3.62 -21.17
CA VAL A 227 -0.47 -2.62 -21.88
C VAL A 227 -0.48 -2.88 -23.39
N ARG A 228 0.66 -3.24 -24.00
CA ARG A 228 0.73 -3.55 -25.44
C ARG A 228 -0.06 -4.81 -25.81
N ILE A 229 0.05 -5.88 -25.02
CA ILE A 229 -0.71 -7.12 -25.23
C ILE A 229 -2.21 -6.84 -25.12
N TRP A 230 -2.60 -6.10 -24.08
CA TRP A 230 -3.98 -5.67 -23.89
C TRP A 230 -4.49 -4.84 -25.07
N TRP A 231 -3.69 -3.89 -25.53
CA TRP A 231 -4.07 -3.01 -26.63
C TRP A 231 -4.18 -3.76 -27.96
N ALA A 232 -3.26 -4.67 -28.23
CA ALA A 232 -3.34 -5.56 -29.41
C ALA A 232 -4.59 -6.46 -29.33
N GLY A 233 -4.90 -7.00 -28.16
CA GLY A 233 -6.12 -7.78 -27.92
C GLY A 233 -7.39 -6.95 -28.17
N TRP A 234 -7.41 -5.70 -27.71
CA TRP A 234 -8.54 -4.77 -27.93
C TRP A 234 -8.78 -4.49 -29.42
N VAL A 235 -7.71 -4.15 -30.15
CA VAL A 235 -7.79 -3.91 -31.61
C VAL A 235 -8.19 -5.19 -32.35
N GLY A 236 -7.61 -6.34 -31.98
CA GLY A 236 -7.95 -7.64 -32.58
C GLY A 236 -9.41 -8.04 -32.33
N GLY A 237 -9.92 -7.81 -31.12
CA GLY A 237 -11.32 -8.06 -30.76
C GLY A 237 -12.28 -7.14 -31.53
N ALA A 238 -11.94 -5.86 -31.69
CA ALA A 238 -12.73 -4.94 -32.49
C ALA A 238 -12.73 -5.31 -33.99
N LEU A 239 -11.59 -5.75 -34.52
CA LEU A 239 -11.50 -6.26 -35.89
C LEU A 239 -12.36 -7.51 -36.07
N LEU A 240 -12.31 -8.46 -35.13
CA LEU A 240 -13.15 -9.65 -35.16
C LEU A 240 -14.65 -9.29 -35.17
N ALA A 241 -15.07 -8.36 -34.30
CA ALA A 241 -16.44 -7.88 -34.25
C ALA A 241 -16.85 -7.18 -35.56
N ALA A 242 -15.97 -6.38 -36.16
CA ALA A 242 -16.22 -5.73 -37.45
C ALA A 242 -16.36 -6.75 -38.59
N VAL A 243 -15.48 -7.77 -38.64
CA VAL A 243 -15.58 -8.86 -39.61
C VAL A 243 -16.89 -9.63 -39.43
N ALA A 244 -17.25 -9.97 -38.19
CA ALA A 244 -18.52 -10.65 -37.89
C ALA A 244 -19.74 -9.83 -38.32
N ALA A 245 -19.73 -8.51 -38.06
CA ALA A 245 -20.80 -7.61 -38.49
C ALA A 245 -20.92 -7.50 -40.02
N LEU A 246 -19.78 -7.43 -40.72
CA LEU A 246 -19.76 -7.44 -42.19
C LEU A 246 -20.25 -8.78 -42.76
N TRP A 247 -19.93 -9.90 -42.10
CA TRP A 247 -20.39 -11.22 -42.50
C TRP A 247 -21.91 -11.35 -42.43
N HIS A 248 -22.54 -10.66 -41.47
CA HIS A 248 -23.99 -10.66 -41.32
C HIS A 248 -24.74 -9.98 -42.48
N LEU A 249 -24.04 -9.24 -43.34
CA LEU A 249 -24.62 -8.64 -44.55
C LEU A 249 -24.78 -9.65 -45.70
N ALA A 250 -24.21 -10.86 -45.59
CA ALA A 250 -24.31 -11.88 -46.62
C ALA A 250 -25.59 -12.73 -46.44
N ASP A 251 -26.40 -12.83 -47.49
CA ASP A 251 -27.71 -13.50 -47.46
C ASP A 251 -27.67 -15.03 -47.69
N SER A 252 -26.49 -15.63 -47.84
CA SER A 252 -26.40 -17.07 -48.13
C SER A 252 -26.75 -17.92 -46.90
N LEU A 253 -27.31 -19.11 -47.13
CA LEU A 253 -27.63 -20.08 -46.07
C LEU A 253 -26.37 -20.50 -45.29
N GLN A 254 -25.23 -20.62 -45.96
CA GLN A 254 -23.95 -20.91 -45.32
C GLN A 254 -23.48 -19.72 -44.47
N ALA A 255 -23.61 -18.48 -44.97
CA ALA A 255 -23.26 -17.28 -44.21
C ALA A 255 -24.07 -17.13 -42.92
N LYS A 256 -25.35 -17.52 -42.94
CA LYS A 256 -26.19 -17.52 -41.72
C LYS A 256 -25.72 -18.54 -40.68
N ALA A 257 -25.25 -19.71 -41.10
CA ALA A 257 -24.69 -20.73 -40.20
C ALA A 257 -23.31 -20.30 -39.66
N ASP A 258 -22.43 -19.80 -40.53
CA ASP A 258 -21.12 -19.27 -40.16
C ASP A 258 -21.24 -18.04 -39.24
N GLY A 259 -22.33 -17.27 -39.39
CA GLY A 259 -22.68 -16.15 -38.53
C GLY A 259 -22.87 -16.53 -37.06
N VAL A 260 -23.43 -17.71 -36.78
CA VAL A 260 -23.59 -18.21 -35.39
C VAL A 260 -22.22 -18.50 -34.77
N LEU A 261 -21.32 -19.13 -35.52
CA LEU A 261 -19.95 -19.37 -35.07
C LEU A 261 -19.18 -18.07 -34.88
N ALA A 262 -19.33 -17.11 -35.82
CA ALA A 262 -18.72 -15.80 -35.72
C ALA A 262 -19.21 -15.04 -34.47
N ALA A 263 -20.50 -15.11 -34.15
CA ALA A 263 -21.07 -14.53 -32.93
C ALA A 263 -20.45 -15.18 -31.67
N MET A 264 -20.42 -16.52 -31.61
CA MET A 264 -19.77 -17.25 -30.51
C MET A 264 -18.31 -16.83 -30.30
N TYR A 265 -17.51 -16.76 -31.37
CA TYR A 265 -16.11 -16.35 -31.28
C TYR A 265 -15.96 -14.88 -30.86
N THR A 266 -16.87 -14.01 -31.30
CA THR A 266 -16.87 -12.60 -30.90
C THR A 266 -17.20 -12.44 -29.41
N ASP A 267 -18.17 -13.19 -28.90
CA ASP A 267 -18.50 -13.21 -27.47
C ASP A 267 -17.36 -13.78 -26.62
N LEU A 268 -16.70 -14.86 -27.08
CA LEU A 268 -15.49 -15.38 -26.41
C LEU A 268 -14.35 -14.36 -26.40
N ALA A 269 -14.13 -13.65 -27.50
CA ALA A 269 -13.14 -12.60 -27.56
C ALA A 269 -13.48 -11.44 -26.61
N ALA A 270 -14.77 -11.05 -26.51
CA ALA A 270 -15.23 -10.04 -25.57
C ALA A 270 -15.05 -10.48 -24.10
N ALA A 271 -15.35 -11.75 -23.78
CA ALA A 271 -15.09 -12.32 -22.46
C ALA A 271 -13.58 -12.32 -22.13
N GLY A 272 -12.75 -12.75 -23.08
CA GLY A 272 -11.30 -12.71 -22.96
C GLY A 272 -10.77 -11.28 -22.77
N MET A 273 -11.35 -10.31 -23.48
CA MET A 273 -11.00 -8.89 -23.37
C MET A 273 -11.36 -8.32 -21.99
N ALA A 274 -12.50 -8.70 -21.41
CA ALA A 274 -12.87 -8.32 -20.05
C ALA A 274 -11.88 -8.90 -19.02
N VAL A 275 -11.47 -10.16 -19.16
CA VAL A 275 -10.45 -10.79 -18.32
C VAL A 275 -9.08 -10.12 -18.49
N LEU A 276 -8.67 -9.82 -19.72
CA LEU A 276 -7.41 -9.16 -20.03
C LEU A 276 -7.37 -7.73 -19.45
N THR A 277 -8.51 -7.02 -19.51
CA THR A 277 -8.66 -5.71 -18.87
C THR A 277 -8.54 -5.81 -17.36
N LEU A 278 -9.20 -6.79 -16.74
CA LEU A 278 -9.09 -7.05 -15.31
C LEU A 278 -7.65 -7.41 -14.90
N TRP A 279 -6.94 -8.17 -15.72
CA TRP A 279 -5.54 -8.51 -15.50
C TRP A 279 -4.65 -7.28 -15.49
N VAL A 280 -4.76 -6.41 -16.50
CA VAL A 280 -3.99 -5.16 -16.56
C VAL A 280 -4.31 -4.27 -15.36
N MET A 281 -5.60 -4.12 -15.01
CA MET A 281 -6.00 -3.33 -13.85
C MET A 281 -5.34 -3.84 -12.56
N ARG A 282 -5.40 -5.14 -12.32
CA ARG A 282 -4.80 -5.75 -11.12
C ARG A 282 -3.27 -5.67 -11.14
N LEU A 283 -2.65 -5.88 -12.30
CA LEU A 283 -1.20 -5.74 -12.45
C LEU A 283 -0.73 -4.33 -12.07
N MET A 284 -1.45 -3.30 -12.55
CA MET A 284 -1.15 -1.90 -12.27
C MET A 284 -1.37 -1.51 -10.79
N GLU A 285 -2.24 -2.24 -10.09
CA GLU A 285 -2.46 -2.10 -8.65
C GLU A 285 -1.52 -2.96 -7.80
N GLY A 286 -0.58 -3.69 -8.42
CA GLY A 286 0.30 -4.62 -7.70
C GLY A 286 -0.46 -5.83 -7.14
N ARG A 287 -1.54 -6.26 -7.78
CA ARG A 287 -2.35 -7.42 -7.40
C ARG A 287 -2.26 -8.55 -8.44
N ASP A 288 -2.41 -9.78 -7.98
CA ASP A 288 -2.53 -10.98 -8.82
C ASP A 288 -3.93 -11.10 -9.45
N LEU A 289 -4.08 -12.00 -10.45
CA LEU A 289 -5.38 -12.38 -11.02
C LEU A 289 -6.40 -12.91 -10.00
N ARG A 290 -5.99 -13.32 -8.81
CA ARG A 290 -6.90 -13.73 -7.73
C ARG A 290 -7.21 -12.60 -6.73
N GLY A 291 -6.69 -11.39 -6.97
CA GLY A 291 -6.87 -10.22 -6.11
C GLY A 291 -5.94 -10.17 -4.89
N ARG A 292 -4.98 -11.09 -4.78
CA ARG A 292 -3.96 -11.08 -3.73
C ARG A 292 -2.93 -9.99 -4.02
N GLU A 293 -2.42 -9.34 -2.99
CA GLU A 293 -1.31 -8.41 -3.14
C GLU A 293 -0.07 -9.17 -3.60
N ARG A 294 0.57 -8.65 -4.65
CA ARG A 294 1.80 -9.21 -5.19
C ARG A 294 2.94 -8.77 -4.30
N ILE A 295 3.42 -9.68 -3.46
CA ILE A 295 4.61 -9.45 -2.66
C ILE A 295 5.78 -9.36 -3.63
N ALA A 296 6.34 -8.16 -3.78
CA ALA A 296 7.53 -7.95 -4.57
C ALA A 296 8.71 -8.59 -3.84
N HIS A 297 9.10 -9.80 -4.26
CA HIS A 297 10.34 -10.42 -3.80
C HIS A 297 11.52 -9.61 -4.35
N ARG A 298 12.04 -8.69 -3.53
CA ARG A 298 13.27 -7.98 -3.82
C ARG A 298 14.44 -8.91 -3.52
N TRP A 299 14.94 -9.56 -4.55
CA TRP A 299 16.19 -10.32 -4.48
C TRP A 299 17.33 -9.31 -4.31
N VAL A 300 17.78 -9.16 -3.07
CA VAL A 300 19.03 -8.45 -2.77
C VAL A 300 20.13 -9.50 -2.89
N VAL A 301 21.16 -9.21 -3.69
CA VAL A 301 22.36 -10.06 -3.73
C VAL A 301 22.91 -10.10 -2.31
N ALA A 302 22.81 -11.25 -1.66
CA ALA A 302 23.41 -11.46 -0.35
C ALA A 302 24.93 -11.45 -0.55
N VAL A 303 25.58 -10.38 -0.11
CA VAL A 303 27.05 -10.27 -0.18
C VAL A 303 27.72 -11.05 0.97
N ASP A 304 26.94 -11.53 1.95
CA ASP A 304 27.40 -12.36 3.06
C ASP A 304 26.33 -13.40 3.42
N PRO A 305 26.71 -14.55 4.03
CA PRO A 305 25.73 -15.48 4.60
C PRO A 305 24.86 -14.72 5.61
N ALA A 306 23.55 -14.80 5.43
CA ALA A 306 22.58 -14.08 6.26
C ALA A 306 22.75 -14.48 7.74
N GLN A 307 23.46 -13.67 8.52
CA GLN A 307 23.47 -13.79 9.97
C GLN A 307 22.19 -13.12 10.49
N PRO A 308 21.27 -13.87 11.11
CA PRO A 308 20.10 -13.27 11.74
C PRO A 308 20.57 -12.42 12.92
N VAL A 309 20.61 -11.09 12.73
CA VAL A 309 20.94 -10.10 13.79
C VAL A 309 19.88 -10.11 14.90
N ILE A 310 18.68 -10.57 14.58
CA ILE A 310 17.55 -10.65 15.51
C ILE A 310 17.27 -12.13 15.74
N ALA A 311 17.49 -12.60 16.98
CA ALA A 311 17.04 -13.92 17.38
C ALA A 311 15.51 -14.01 17.23
N PRO A 312 14.97 -15.10 16.64
CA PRO A 312 13.54 -15.25 16.47
C PRO A 312 12.85 -15.13 17.83
N VAL A 313 11.79 -14.33 17.87
CA VAL A 313 10.98 -14.12 19.08
C VAL A 313 10.34 -15.45 19.43
N ARG A 314 10.96 -16.19 20.35
CA ARG A 314 10.35 -17.37 20.95
C ARG A 314 9.25 -16.87 21.89
N PRO A 315 7.99 -17.29 21.70
CA PRO A 315 6.98 -17.01 22.70
C PRO A 315 7.46 -17.59 24.02
N ALA A 316 7.43 -16.79 25.09
CA ALA A 316 7.70 -17.29 26.42
C ALA A 316 6.72 -18.44 26.68
N SER A 317 7.21 -19.66 26.79
CA SER A 317 6.39 -20.77 27.25
C SER A 317 5.86 -20.39 28.63
N ALA A 318 4.54 -20.43 28.78
CA ALA A 318 3.84 -19.96 29.98
C ALA A 318 4.12 -20.78 31.27
N ASN A 319 5.16 -21.62 31.29
CA ASN A 319 5.50 -22.53 32.39
C ASN A 319 6.96 -22.39 32.86
N ALA A 320 7.51 -21.18 32.88
CA ALA A 320 8.74 -20.88 33.62
C ALA A 320 8.46 -19.86 34.72
N LEU A 321 7.68 -20.27 35.72
CA LEU A 321 7.79 -19.69 37.06
C LEU A 321 9.22 -19.98 37.55
N PRO A 322 9.96 -19.01 38.12
CA PRO A 322 11.23 -19.29 38.75
C PRO A 322 11.00 -20.10 40.04
N GLN A 323 10.90 -21.42 39.92
CA GLN A 323 11.07 -22.33 41.04
C GLN A 323 12.58 -22.54 41.21
N GLY A 324 13.17 -21.90 42.23
CA GLY A 324 14.57 -22.12 42.56
C GLY A 324 15.27 -21.01 43.33
N ALA A 325 14.61 -20.38 44.30
CA ALA A 325 15.28 -19.56 45.32
C ALA A 325 15.01 -20.06 46.76
N GLU A 326 14.43 -21.25 46.91
CA GLU A 326 14.16 -21.90 48.21
C GLU A 326 14.67 -23.34 48.16
N GLY A 327 15.98 -23.51 48.31
CA GLY A 327 16.62 -24.84 48.34
C GLY A 327 18.04 -24.86 48.88
N ALA A 328 18.68 -23.70 49.06
CA ALA A 328 20.07 -23.60 49.49
C ALA A 328 20.29 -23.61 51.03
N VAL A 329 19.29 -23.98 51.84
CA VAL A 329 19.41 -23.99 53.33
C VAL A 329 19.12 -25.35 53.98
N ARG A 330 18.71 -26.39 53.24
CA ARG A 330 18.52 -27.74 53.81
C ARG A 330 18.99 -28.83 52.85
N ALA A 331 20.29 -28.91 52.63
CA ALA A 331 20.93 -30.09 52.03
C ALA A 331 22.45 -30.09 52.31
N ARG A 332 22.84 -29.76 53.56
CA ARG A 332 24.21 -29.98 54.05
C ARG A 332 24.32 -31.06 55.11
N ASP A 333 23.20 -31.67 55.49
CA ASP A 333 23.19 -32.84 56.35
C ASP A 333 22.53 -33.98 55.57
N GLU A 334 23.23 -35.13 55.56
CA GLU A 334 22.87 -36.42 54.95
C GLU A 334 23.62 -36.76 53.65
N ALA A 335 24.89 -37.09 53.86
CA ALA A 335 25.59 -38.07 53.05
C ALA A 335 25.01 -39.47 53.31
N GLY A 336 24.77 -40.26 52.25
CA GLY A 336 24.62 -41.71 52.40
C GLY A 336 23.82 -42.42 51.31
N THR A 337 24.53 -43.23 50.53
CA THR A 337 24.09 -44.49 49.90
C THR A 337 23.25 -44.51 48.60
N ALA A 338 23.94 -45.00 47.55
CA ALA A 338 23.54 -46.05 46.60
C ALA A 338 22.74 -45.71 45.32
N GLY A 339 23.29 -46.17 44.18
CA GLY A 339 22.55 -47.02 43.24
C GLY A 339 22.09 -46.42 41.90
N THR A 340 22.90 -46.65 40.86
CA THR A 340 22.55 -47.18 39.52
C THR A 340 21.25 -46.75 38.79
N GLY A 341 21.39 -46.21 37.56
CA GLY A 341 20.46 -46.50 36.46
C GLY A 341 20.01 -45.33 35.56
N ALA A 342 19.97 -45.60 34.25
CA ALA A 342 19.22 -44.92 33.18
C ALA A 342 19.81 -43.65 32.52
N GLN A 343 20.74 -43.88 31.59
CA GLN A 343 21.13 -42.95 30.53
C GLN A 343 20.64 -43.54 29.19
N GLN A 344 19.41 -43.25 28.78
CA GLN A 344 18.83 -43.58 27.47
C GLN A 344 17.48 -42.85 27.35
N ASP A 345 17.47 -41.61 26.83
CA ASP A 345 16.24 -41.00 26.26
C ASP A 345 16.45 -39.67 25.50
N THR A 346 17.66 -39.10 25.49
CA THR A 346 17.91 -37.77 24.88
C THR A 346 18.28 -37.79 23.39
N ALA A 347 18.50 -38.96 22.78
CA ALA A 347 18.92 -39.07 21.38
C ALA A 347 17.75 -39.15 20.37
N GLN A 348 16.55 -39.58 20.79
CA GLN A 348 15.42 -39.80 19.88
C GLN A 348 14.70 -38.49 19.48
N ARG A 349 14.74 -37.45 20.33
CA ARG A 349 14.06 -36.16 20.06
C ARG A 349 14.80 -35.26 19.06
N ALA A 350 16.11 -35.42 18.91
CA ALA A 350 16.89 -34.59 17.98
C ALA A 350 16.74 -35.00 16.50
N VAL A 351 16.30 -36.23 16.22
CA VAL A 351 16.18 -36.75 14.84
C VAL A 351 14.80 -36.42 14.23
N VAL A 352 13.77 -36.20 15.04
CA VAL A 352 12.42 -35.85 14.54
C VAL A 352 12.37 -34.40 14.03
N ASP A 353 13.09 -33.49 14.67
CA ASP A 353 13.07 -32.05 14.36
C ASP A 353 13.81 -31.71 13.04
N ILE A 354 14.72 -32.57 12.56
CA ILE A 354 15.47 -32.34 11.31
C ILE A 354 14.61 -32.67 10.08
N ARG A 355 13.69 -33.64 10.17
CA ARG A 355 12.84 -34.04 9.03
C ARG A 355 11.74 -33.03 8.70
N GLU A 356 11.27 -32.26 9.68
CA GLU A 356 10.22 -31.26 9.46
C GLU A 356 10.73 -30.00 8.74
N TYR A 357 12.04 -29.74 8.81
CA TYR A 357 12.67 -28.61 8.08
C TYR A 357 12.92 -28.90 6.60
N GLU A 358 13.07 -30.16 6.18
CA GLU A 358 13.31 -30.49 4.77
C GLU A 358 12.04 -30.42 3.90
N GLU A 359 10.84 -30.65 4.46
CA GLU A 359 9.59 -30.61 3.68
C GLU A 359 9.11 -29.18 3.34
N VAL A 360 9.60 -28.16 4.04
CA VAL A 360 9.20 -26.75 3.81
C VAL A 360 10.01 -26.09 2.68
N VAL A 361 11.07 -26.74 2.18
CA VAL A 361 11.92 -26.21 1.10
C VAL A 361 11.50 -26.70 -0.30
N ALA A 362 10.56 -27.65 -0.38
CA ALA A 362 10.16 -28.29 -1.64
C ALA A 362 8.72 -28.00 -2.10
N LYS A 363 8.11 -26.87 -1.71
CA LYS A 363 6.78 -26.46 -2.22
C LYS A 363 6.69 -25.01 -2.66
#